data_AF-A0A2X1RKZ6-F1
#
_entry.id   AF-A0A2X1RKZ6-F1
#
_cell.length_a   1.000
_cell.length_b   1.000
_cell.length_c   1.000
_cell.angle_alpha   90.00
_cell.angle_beta   90.00
_cell.angle_gamma   90.00
#
_symmetry.space_group_name_H-M   'P 1'
#
loop_
_entity.id
_entity.type
_entity.pdbx_description
1 polymer ?
#
loop_
_entity_poly.entity_id
_entity_poly.type
_entity_poly.pdbx_seq_one_letter_code
_entity_poly.pdbx_strand_id
1 'polypeptide(L)'
;MAIFYHLALHRLLKVTVSTMIFERPDFNLKSYVESQKFGFTYGRKIRLTFRINKDIGGFLTETPLSTEQTVKDSGDNYEISATVIESQMLEWWIAHFGENYQEIERVYLEETV
;
A
#
# COMPACT_ATOMS: atom_id res chain seq x y z
N MET A 1 5.90 -24.45 11.31
CA MET A 1 5.43 -23.42 10.37
C MET A 1 3.92 -23.28 10.55
N ALA A 2 3.44 -22.19 11.15
CA ALA A 2 2.00 -21.93 11.26
C ALA A 2 1.51 -21.27 9.97
N ILE A 3 0.38 -21.73 9.42
CA ILE A 3 -0.24 -21.14 8.24
C ILE A 3 -1.39 -20.23 8.71
N PHE A 4 -1.38 -18.98 8.26
CA PHE A 4 -2.43 -18.00 8.56
C PHE A 4 -3.31 -17.78 7.33
N TYR A 5 -4.63 -17.71 7.52
CA TYR A 5 -5.61 -17.49 6.46
C TYR A 5 -6.43 -16.22 6.72
N HIS A 6 -6.58 -15.39 5.69
CA HIS A 6 -7.48 -14.22 5.71
C HIS A 6 -8.82 -14.59 5.07
N LEU A 7 -9.90 -14.58 5.85
CA LEU A 7 -11.25 -14.84 5.37
C LEU A 7 -12.08 -13.57 5.43
N ALA A 8 -12.66 -13.17 4.31
CA ALA A 8 -13.57 -12.04 4.27
C ALA A 8 -14.91 -12.45 4.89
N LEU A 9 -15.27 -11.82 6.03
CA LEU A 9 -16.48 -12.16 6.79
C LEU A 9 -17.75 -12.15 5.93
N HIS A 10 -17.88 -11.17 5.03
CA HIS A 10 -19.02 -11.03 4.13
C HIS A 10 -19.14 -12.14 3.07
N ARG A 11 -18.13 -13.01 2.92
CA ARG A 11 -18.15 -14.14 1.99
C ARG A 11 -18.53 -15.47 2.67
N LEU A 12 -18.70 -15.47 3.99
CA LEU A 12 -19.09 -16.67 4.72
C LEU A 12 -20.59 -16.93 4.54
N LEU A 13 -20.93 -18.02 3.85
CA LEU A 13 -22.32 -18.40 3.60
C LEU A 13 -22.97 -19.12 4.80
N LYS A 14 -22.19 -19.90 5.54
CA LYS A 14 -22.64 -20.66 6.72
C LYS A 14 -21.47 -20.96 7.63
N VAL A 15 -21.69 -20.91 8.93
CA VAL A 15 -20.72 -21.28 9.97
C VAL A 15 -21.39 -22.27 10.92
N THR A 16 -20.66 -23.31 11.33
CA THR A 16 -21.13 -24.31 12.30
C THR A 16 -20.15 -24.39 13.44
N VAL A 17 -20.65 -24.38 14.68
CA VAL A 17 -19.81 -24.54 15.88
C VAL A 17 -19.30 -25.98 15.94
N SER A 18 -17.98 -26.14 16.06
CA SER A 18 -17.33 -27.44 16.21
C SER A 18 -17.13 -27.77 17.68
N THR A 19 -17.18 -29.07 18.02
CA THR A 19 -16.81 -29.59 19.35
C THR A 19 -15.31 -29.89 19.46
N MET A 20 -14.55 -29.67 18.38
CA MET A 20 -13.09 -29.84 18.39
C MET A 20 -12.45 -28.77 19.28
N ILE A 21 -11.54 -29.21 20.14
CA ILE A 21 -10.74 -28.33 20.98
C ILE A 21 -9.49 -27.92 20.20
N PHE A 22 -9.15 -26.65 20.26
CA PHE A 22 -7.97 -26.08 19.62
C PHE A 22 -7.14 -25.31 20.65
N GLU A 23 -5.85 -25.60 20.73
CA GLU A 23 -4.92 -24.80 21.51
C GLU A 23 -4.50 -23.58 20.69
N ARG A 24 -4.77 -22.38 21.25
CA ARG A 24 -4.38 -21.14 20.60
C ARG A 24 -2.85 -21.07 20.52
N PRO A 25 -2.24 -20.95 19.32
CA PRO A 25 -0.81 -20.74 19.19
C PRO A 25 -0.44 -19.36 19.76
N ASP A 26 0.83 -19.19 20.13
CA ASP A 26 1.38 -17.89 20.50
C ASP A 26 1.29 -16.93 19.31
N PHE A 27 0.20 -16.14 19.29
CA PHE A 27 -0.18 -15.28 18.18
C PHE A 27 -0.53 -13.90 18.72
N ASN A 28 0.31 -12.93 18.34
CA ASN A 28 0.09 -11.52 18.56
C ASN A 28 -0.41 -10.87 17.27
N LEU A 29 -1.68 -10.44 17.25
CA LEU A 29 -2.29 -9.81 16.08
C LEU A 29 -1.57 -8.51 15.69
N LYS A 30 -1.09 -7.72 16.66
CA LYS A 30 -0.38 -6.47 16.40
C LYS A 30 0.94 -6.75 15.68
N SER A 31 1.77 -7.62 16.24
CA SER A 31 3.03 -8.04 15.61
C SER A 31 2.81 -8.73 14.27
N TYR A 32 1.72 -9.50 14.13
CA TYR A 32 1.34 -10.11 12.86
C TYR A 32 0.93 -9.08 11.82
N VAL A 33 0.12 -8.06 12.16
CA VAL A 33 -0.26 -6.99 11.23
C VAL A 33 0.94 -6.10 10.88
N GLU A 34 1.87 -5.90 11.81
CA GLU A 34 3.09 -5.11 11.61
C GLU A 34 4.13 -5.88 10.76
N SER A 35 4.28 -7.20 10.98
CA SER A 35 5.21 -8.07 10.23
C SER A 35 4.63 -8.56 8.90
N GLN A 36 3.34 -8.84 8.86
CA GLN A 36 2.51 -9.14 7.70
C GLN A 36 1.51 -8.02 7.56
N LYS A 37 2.01 -6.94 6.99
CA LYS A 37 1.26 -5.76 6.60
C LYS A 37 -0.07 -6.16 5.95
N PHE A 38 -1.14 -6.02 6.73
CA PHE A 38 -2.50 -6.41 6.39
C PHE A 38 -2.98 -5.64 5.14
N GLY A 39 -3.23 -6.35 4.03
CA GLY A 39 -3.69 -5.75 2.77
C GLY A 39 -2.69 -5.84 1.61
N PHE A 40 -2.76 -4.87 0.69
CA PHE A 40 -1.98 -4.74 -0.57
C PHE A 40 -0.48 -4.54 -0.37
N THR A 41 0.06 -5.01 0.73
CA THR A 41 1.40 -4.70 1.19
C THR A 41 2.39 -5.83 0.93
N TYR A 42 1.97 -6.80 0.10
CA TYR A 42 2.89 -7.60 -0.69
C TYR A 42 3.50 -6.72 -1.76
N GLY A 43 4.82 -6.55 -1.72
CA GLY A 43 5.54 -5.72 -2.67
C GLY A 43 6.84 -5.18 -2.10
N ARG A 44 7.75 -4.78 -3.00
CA ARG A 44 8.99 -4.11 -2.61
C ARG A 44 8.69 -2.66 -2.25
N LYS A 45 9.41 -2.11 -1.27
CA LYS A 45 9.40 -0.66 -1.05
C LYS A 45 10.07 0.02 -2.23
N ILE A 46 9.39 1.00 -2.80
CA ILE A 46 9.92 1.83 -3.87
C ILE A 46 9.82 3.30 -3.48
N ARG A 47 10.76 4.10 -3.95
CA ARG A 47 10.60 5.54 -4.10
C ARG A 47 9.92 5.76 -5.45
N LEU A 48 8.67 6.24 -5.41
CA LEU A 48 7.90 6.60 -6.58
C LEU A 48 8.01 8.12 -6.77
N THR A 49 8.45 8.55 -7.95
CA THR A 49 8.49 9.96 -8.33
C THR A 49 7.69 10.16 -9.62
N PHE A 50 6.88 11.21 -9.70
CA PHE A 50 6.11 11.54 -10.89
C PHE A 50 5.75 13.03 -10.93
N ARG A 51 5.40 13.50 -12.12
CA ARG A 51 4.83 14.84 -12.33
C ARG A 51 3.33 14.76 -12.56
N ILE A 52 2.60 15.71 -11.98
CA ILE A 52 1.16 15.82 -12.08
C ILE A 52 0.73 17.29 -12.14
N ASN A 53 -0.37 17.57 -12.84
CA ASN A 53 -0.94 18.91 -12.87
C ASN A 53 -1.35 19.37 -11.46
N LYS A 54 -1.44 20.69 -11.27
CA LYS A 54 -1.77 21.24 -9.95
C LYS A 54 -3.20 20.92 -9.48
N ASP A 55 -4.16 20.80 -10.38
CA ASP A 55 -5.56 20.56 -9.99
C ASP A 55 -5.73 19.18 -9.35
N ILE A 56 -5.02 18.15 -9.84
CA ILE A 56 -5.07 16.80 -9.28
C ILE A 56 -4.00 16.64 -8.19
N GLY A 57 -2.80 17.17 -8.40
CA GLY A 57 -1.72 17.10 -7.44
C GLY A 57 -2.02 17.84 -6.12
N GLY A 58 -2.92 18.83 -6.14
CA GLY A 58 -3.41 19.50 -4.93
C GLY A 58 -3.98 18.52 -3.91
N PHE A 59 -4.73 17.50 -4.33
CA PHE A 59 -5.26 16.48 -3.41
C PHE A 59 -4.15 15.70 -2.70
N LEU A 60 -3.00 15.51 -3.34
CA LEU A 60 -1.86 14.81 -2.75
C LEU A 60 -1.08 15.67 -1.76
N THR A 61 -1.27 16.99 -1.78
CA THR A 61 -0.77 17.87 -0.72
C THR A 61 -1.59 17.76 0.57
N GLU A 62 -2.87 17.42 0.45
CA GLU A 62 -3.79 17.27 1.58
C GLU A 62 -3.80 15.83 2.12
N THR A 63 -3.82 14.85 1.22
CA THR A 63 -3.83 13.42 1.54
C THR A 63 -2.58 12.75 0.93
N PRO A 64 -1.43 12.83 1.61
CA PRO A 64 -0.17 12.29 1.09
C PRO A 64 -0.20 10.76 1.02
N LEU A 65 0.52 10.20 0.04
CA LEU A 65 0.65 8.74 -0.16
C LEU A 65 1.49 8.07 0.93
N SER A 66 2.37 8.82 1.57
CA SER A 66 3.26 8.35 2.63
C SER A 66 3.71 9.53 3.50
N THR A 67 4.11 9.27 4.74
CA THR A 67 4.61 10.31 5.66
C THR A 67 5.86 11.02 5.13
N GLU A 68 6.70 10.31 4.37
CA GLU A 68 7.94 10.81 3.78
C GLU A 68 7.73 11.43 2.38
N GLN A 69 6.48 11.78 2.03
CA GLN A 69 6.17 12.39 0.75
C GLN A 69 6.73 13.81 0.68
N THR A 70 7.39 14.13 -0.43
CA THR A 70 7.82 15.48 -0.78
C THR A 70 7.07 15.97 -2.01
N VAL A 71 6.82 17.28 -2.05
CA VAL A 71 6.17 17.97 -3.16
C VAL A 71 7.04 19.15 -3.55
N LYS A 72 7.38 19.23 -4.83
CA LYS A 72 8.11 20.35 -5.42
C LYS A 72 7.22 21.03 -6.44
N ASP A 73 7.04 22.34 -6.28
CA ASP A 73 6.33 23.18 -7.24
C ASP A 73 7.25 23.53 -8.41
N SER A 74 6.89 23.06 -9.61
CA SER A 74 7.61 23.28 -10.87
C SER A 74 6.85 24.20 -11.82
N GLY A 75 6.02 25.12 -11.29
CA GLY A 75 5.25 26.08 -12.09
C GLY A 75 3.86 25.55 -12.44
N ASP A 76 3.72 24.88 -13.59
CA ASP A 76 2.42 24.37 -14.05
C ASP A 76 2.07 23.00 -13.46
N ASN A 77 3.07 22.30 -12.88
CA ASN A 77 2.95 20.95 -12.35
C ASN A 77 3.61 20.84 -10.97
N TYR A 78 3.18 19.82 -10.21
CA TYR A 78 3.90 19.31 -9.05
C TYR A 78 4.75 18.11 -9.44
N GLU A 79 5.95 18.07 -8.88
CA GLU A 79 6.79 16.87 -8.83
C GLU A 79 6.65 16.27 -7.43
N ILE A 80 6.07 15.06 -7.36
CA ILE A 80 5.76 14.38 -6.11
C ILE A 80 6.69 13.18 -5.99
N SER A 81 7.27 13.00 -4.81
CA SER A 81 8.10 11.84 -4.49
C SER A 81 7.66 11.22 -3.17
N ALA A 82 7.32 9.93 -3.17
CA ALA A 82 6.79 9.23 -2.00
C ALA A 82 7.39 7.82 -1.86
N THR A 83 7.47 7.33 -0.62
CA THR A 83 7.87 5.94 -0.38
C THR A 83 6.63 5.07 -0.27
N VAL A 84 6.43 4.20 -1.25
CA VAL A 84 5.23 3.37 -1.38
C VAL A 84 5.60 1.90 -1.56
N ILE A 85 4.60 1.04 -1.49
CA ILE A 85 4.76 -0.39 -1.77
C ILE A 85 4.32 -0.67 -3.19
N GLU A 86 5.21 -1.26 -3.98
CA GLU A 86 4.91 -1.71 -5.33
C GLU A 86 3.91 -2.87 -5.26
N SER A 87 2.64 -2.51 -5.38
CA SER A 87 1.50 -3.41 -5.20
C SER A 87 0.55 -3.27 -6.38
N GLN A 88 -0.32 -4.27 -6.57
CA GLN A 88 -1.36 -4.18 -7.58
C GLN A 88 -2.31 -2.99 -7.35
N MET A 89 -2.52 -2.57 -6.10
CA MET A 89 -3.28 -1.36 -5.79
C MET A 89 -2.57 -0.10 -6.26
N LEU A 90 -1.24 -0.02 -6.11
CA LEU A 90 -0.48 1.10 -6.65
C LEU A 90 -0.56 1.14 -8.17
N GLU A 91 -0.47 -0.01 -8.84
CA GLU A 91 -0.62 -0.08 -10.30
C GLU A 91 -2.01 0.37 -10.76
N TRP A 92 -3.07 -0.03 -10.07
CA TRP A 92 -4.42 0.47 -10.35
C TRP A 92 -4.58 1.95 -10.07
N TRP A 93 -3.98 2.43 -8.99
CA TRP A 93 -3.98 3.84 -8.64
C TRP A 93 -3.29 4.67 -9.73
N ILE A 94 -2.09 4.26 -10.18
CA ILE A 94 -1.39 4.91 -11.30
C ILE A 94 -2.24 4.86 -12.59
N ALA A 95 -2.83 3.71 -12.91
CA ALA A 95 -3.66 3.56 -14.09
C ALA A 95 -4.91 4.45 -14.07
N HIS A 96 -5.48 4.70 -12.88
CA HIS A 96 -6.66 5.55 -12.71
C HIS A 96 -6.42 7.01 -13.11
N PHE A 97 -5.22 7.54 -12.87
CA PHE A 97 -4.91 8.92 -13.22
C PHE A 97 -4.49 9.13 -14.68
N GLY A 98 -4.21 8.05 -15.42
CA GLY A 98 -4.01 8.08 -16.86
C GLY A 98 -2.93 9.07 -17.31
N GLU A 99 -3.26 9.91 -18.30
CA GLU A 99 -2.34 10.89 -18.91
C GLU A 99 -1.93 12.06 -17.99
N ASN A 100 -2.55 12.18 -16.81
CA ASN A 100 -2.20 13.24 -15.86
C ASN A 100 -0.88 12.96 -15.14
N TYR A 101 -0.35 11.73 -15.24
CA TYR A 101 0.95 11.36 -14.68
C TYR A 101 1.98 11.36 -15.78
N GLN A 102 3.01 12.17 -15.59
CA GLN A 102 4.14 12.29 -16.49
C GLN A 102 5.41 11.89 -15.75
N GLU A 103 6.41 11.40 -16.49
CA GLU A 103 7.75 11.14 -15.96
C GLU A 103 7.74 10.24 -14.71
N ILE A 104 7.00 9.13 -14.76
CA ILE A 104 6.90 8.19 -13.64
C ILE A 104 8.22 7.41 -13.51
N GLU A 105 8.91 7.62 -12.40
CA GLU A 105 10.13 6.91 -12.01
C GLU A 105 9.86 6.02 -10.79
N ARG A 106 10.40 4.81 -10.81
CA ARG A 106 10.34 3.85 -9.71
C ARG A 106 11.75 3.42 -9.34
N VAL A 107 12.18 3.74 -8.12
CA VAL A 107 13.48 3.30 -7.58
C VAL A 107 13.24 2.33 -6.44
N TYR A 108 13.74 1.10 -6.58
CA TYR A 108 13.66 0.11 -5.51
C TYR A 108 14.55 0.51 -4.34
N LEU A 109 13.96 0.55 -3.14
CA LEU A 109 14.71 0.74 -1.91
C LEU A 109 15.14 -0.64 -1.44
N GLU A 110 16.45 -0.91 -1.48
CA GLU A 110 16.98 -2.14 -0.92
C GLU A 110 16.63 -2.19 0.57
N GLU A 111 16.06 -3.32 1.02
CA GLU A 111 15.94 -3.58 2.45
C GLU A 111 17.35 -3.71 3.00
N THR A 112 17.80 -2.68 3.72
CA THR A 112 19.00 -2.81 4.56
C THR A 112 18.70 -3.90 5.58
N VAL A 113 19.31 -5.08 5.36
CA VAL A 113 19.30 -6.23 6.27
C VAL A 113 19.94 -5.84 7.60
#